data_AF-A0A2T7TK62-F1
#
_entry.id   AF-A0A2T7TK62-F1
#
_cell.length_a   1.000
_cell.length_b   1.000
_cell.length_c   1.000
_cell.angle_alpha   90.00
_cell.angle_beta   90.00
_cell.angle_gamma   90.00
#
_symmetry.space_group_name_H-M   'P 1'
#
loop_
_entity.id
_entity.type
_entity.pdbx_description
1 polymer ?
#
loop_
_entity_poly.entity_id
_entity_poly.type
_entity_poly.pdbx_seq_one_letter_code
_entity_poly.pdbx_strand_id
1 'polypeptide(L)'
;MDSSASTRGTGTSSKPSVFGLIKLLGRLTPRQFGDEVTMALEQMKQKGIKAGIAAAFLVVAVVFLAFLAVALIAAAILGLATIMDGWLAALLVAGVFLIIIAITALIGVSRFKKALPLLPEEAIRGIRYDIGVLREGRSFDPATLDVKKPKEEKPKDEADDAKPKEPTPSYGELRRRSGTRRDHLADLRDDLGRELDFKSRWNQAKTSAKTGANRLAEQARSVVPPRTPAAPREHPHNVTLADRWKPLSVVAGSVTAIIVMVRKLVSR
;
A
#
# COMPACT_ATOMS: atom_id res chain seq x y z
N MET A 1 58.82 38.46 -36.89
CA MET A 1 58.97 37.12 -36.29
C MET A 1 58.65 37.35 -34.81
N ASP A 2 57.47 37.01 -34.27
CA ASP A 2 56.54 35.94 -34.62
C ASP A 2 55.08 36.26 -34.26
N SER A 3 54.18 35.74 -35.10
CA SER A 3 52.73 35.63 -34.89
C SER A 3 52.40 34.29 -34.20
N SER A 4 51.16 34.17 -33.66
CA SER A 4 50.43 32.95 -33.25
C SER A 4 50.41 32.68 -31.73
N ALA A 5 49.32 32.27 -31.07
CA ALA A 5 47.95 32.01 -31.47
C ALA A 5 47.05 32.03 -30.21
N SER A 6 45.86 32.60 -30.37
CA SER A 6 44.74 32.42 -29.47
C SER A 6 44.24 30.98 -29.55
N THR A 7 44.33 30.22 -28.46
CA THR A 7 43.59 28.96 -28.27
C THR A 7 42.71 29.06 -27.02
N ARG A 8 41.64 29.86 -27.14
CA ARG A 8 40.47 29.72 -26.26
C ARG A 8 39.70 28.46 -26.70
N GLY A 9 40.04 27.33 -26.09
CA GLY A 9 39.27 26.10 -26.22
C GLY A 9 37.88 26.29 -25.62
N THR A 10 36.86 26.41 -26.46
CA THR A 10 35.46 26.29 -26.08
C THR A 10 35.16 24.82 -25.77
N GLY A 11 35.50 24.38 -24.57
CA GLY A 11 34.94 23.15 -24.01
C GLY A 11 33.46 23.36 -23.82
N THR A 12 32.64 22.72 -24.66
CA THR A 12 31.19 22.73 -24.53
C THR A 12 30.83 22.22 -23.14
N SER A 13 30.36 23.12 -22.28
CA SER A 13 29.70 22.75 -21.03
C SER A 13 28.40 22.05 -21.40
N SER A 14 28.48 20.75 -21.69
CA SER A 14 27.31 19.87 -21.71
C SER A 14 26.75 19.89 -20.29
N LYS A 15 25.74 20.73 -20.08
CA LYS A 15 24.93 20.72 -18.87
C LYS A 15 24.56 19.27 -18.58
N PRO A 16 24.75 18.74 -17.37
CA PRO A 16 24.33 17.39 -17.05
C PRO A 16 22.85 17.29 -17.43
N SER A 17 22.56 16.42 -18.40
CA SER A 17 21.19 16.15 -18.84
C SER A 17 20.39 15.78 -17.59
N VAL A 18 19.23 16.41 -17.40
CA VAL A 18 18.27 16.06 -16.34
C VAL A 18 17.97 14.56 -16.39
N PHE A 19 17.98 13.98 -17.59
CA PHE A 19 17.86 12.56 -17.84
C PHE A 19 19.06 11.73 -17.32
N GLY A 20 20.27 12.30 -17.35
CA GLY A 20 21.49 11.71 -16.77
C GLY A 20 21.49 11.76 -15.24
N LEU A 21 20.97 12.85 -14.65
CA LEU A 21 20.77 12.98 -13.19
C LEU A 21 19.70 12.00 -12.68
N ILE A 22 18.58 11.85 -13.39
CA ILE A 22 17.54 10.84 -13.09
C ILE A 22 18.09 9.42 -13.21
N LYS A 23 18.93 9.15 -14.22
CA LYS A 23 19.55 7.84 -14.43
C LYS A 23 20.62 7.51 -13.39
N LEU A 24 21.33 8.51 -12.86
CA LEU A 24 22.25 8.37 -11.73
C LEU A 24 21.51 8.18 -10.42
N LEU A 25 20.43 8.93 -10.19
CA LEU A 25 19.55 8.79 -9.03
C LEU A 25 18.93 7.38 -8.98
N GLY A 26 18.33 6.91 -10.08
CA GLY A 26 17.80 5.54 -10.16
C GLY A 26 18.84 4.42 -9.96
N ARG A 27 20.14 4.73 -10.07
CA ARG A 27 21.24 3.77 -9.85
C ARG A 27 21.84 3.83 -8.44
N LEU A 28 21.65 4.93 -7.72
CA LEU A 28 22.19 5.17 -6.36
C LEU A 28 21.12 5.04 -5.26
N THR A 29 19.86 5.33 -5.55
CA THR A 29 18.77 5.36 -4.57
C THR A 29 18.22 3.99 -4.12
N PRO A 30 18.25 2.88 -4.90
CA PRO A 30 17.64 1.62 -4.46
C PRO A 30 18.25 1.03 -3.18
N ARG A 31 19.54 1.27 -2.94
CA ARG A 31 20.24 0.78 -1.75
C ARG A 31 19.87 1.55 -0.49
N GLN A 32 19.77 2.88 -0.57
CA GLN A 32 19.36 3.71 0.58
C GLN A 32 17.94 3.40 1.06
N PHE A 33 16.99 3.16 0.15
CA PHE A 33 15.65 2.73 0.54
C PHE A 33 15.63 1.34 1.21
N GLY A 34 16.48 0.42 0.75
CA GLY A 34 16.60 -0.90 1.39
C GLY A 34 17.09 -0.80 2.84
N ASP A 35 18.10 0.05 3.08
CA ASP A 35 18.69 0.23 4.41
C ASP A 35 17.73 0.92 5.39
N GLU A 36 16.97 1.92 4.92
CA GLU A 36 15.93 2.56 5.74
C GLU A 36 14.77 1.62 6.04
N VAL A 37 14.33 0.83 5.06
CA VAL A 37 13.25 -0.16 5.25
C VAL A 37 13.69 -1.26 6.21
N THR A 38 14.90 -1.78 6.07
CA THR A 38 15.44 -2.79 6.98
C THR A 38 15.60 -2.25 8.39
N MET A 39 16.10 -1.02 8.56
CA MET A 39 16.17 -0.36 9.86
C MET A 39 14.79 -0.13 10.47
N ALA A 40 13.81 0.31 9.68
CA ALA A 40 12.43 0.47 10.13
C ALA A 40 11.80 -0.86 10.55
N LEU A 41 12.04 -1.93 9.78
CA LEU A 41 11.59 -3.29 10.09
C LEU A 41 12.22 -3.82 11.39
N GLU A 42 13.53 -3.61 11.58
CA GLU A 42 14.24 -4.00 12.80
C GLU A 42 13.67 -3.27 14.03
N GLN A 43 13.43 -1.96 13.90
CA GLN A 43 12.82 -1.16 14.96
C GLN A 43 11.37 -1.58 15.24
N MET A 44 10.57 -1.86 14.22
CA MET A 44 9.20 -2.36 14.38
C MET A 44 9.18 -3.75 15.01
N LYS A 45 10.15 -4.63 14.68
CA LYS A 45 10.29 -5.94 15.32
C LYS A 45 10.64 -5.79 16.79
N GLN A 46 11.62 -4.96 17.14
CA GLN A 46 12.00 -4.74 18.54
C GLN A 46 10.87 -4.08 19.35
N LYS A 47 10.21 -3.05 18.80
CA LYS A 47 9.05 -2.41 19.45
C LYS A 47 7.85 -3.36 19.52
N GLY A 48 7.62 -4.14 18.47
CA GLY A 48 6.55 -5.13 18.39
C GLY A 48 6.73 -6.27 19.39
N ILE A 49 7.95 -6.76 19.60
CA ILE A 49 8.25 -7.77 20.64
C ILE A 49 7.96 -7.20 22.03
N LYS A 50 8.42 -5.98 22.33
CA LYS A 50 8.15 -5.34 23.63
C LYS A 50 6.65 -5.11 23.87
N ALA A 51 5.94 -4.60 22.86
CA ALA A 51 4.49 -4.43 22.91
C ALA A 51 3.76 -5.77 23.04
N GLY A 52 4.23 -6.82 22.35
CA GLY A 52 3.70 -8.17 22.43
C GLY A 52 3.89 -8.80 23.81
N ILE A 53 5.05 -8.64 24.43
CA ILE A 53 5.32 -9.09 25.80
C ILE A 53 4.39 -8.36 26.78
N ALA A 54 4.25 -7.04 26.66
CA ALA A 54 3.34 -6.27 27.51
C ALA A 54 1.88 -6.72 27.33
N ALA A 55 1.44 -6.96 26.09
CA ALA A 55 0.12 -7.49 25.79
C ALA A 55 -0.07 -8.90 26.38
N ALA A 56 0.95 -9.77 26.33
CA ALA A 56 0.90 -11.09 26.93
C ALA A 56 0.72 -11.02 28.45
N PHE A 57 1.47 -10.16 29.14
CA PHE A 57 1.28 -9.94 30.58
C PHE A 57 -0.10 -9.38 30.91
N LEU A 58 -0.67 -8.50 30.09
CA LEU A 58 -2.05 -8.04 30.28
C LEU A 58 -3.08 -9.16 30.14
N VAL A 59 -2.91 -10.06 29.16
CA VAL A 59 -3.79 -11.23 29.02
C VAL A 59 -3.72 -12.10 30.28
N VAL A 60 -2.51 -12.39 30.77
CA VAL A 60 -2.31 -13.15 32.02
C VAL A 60 -2.96 -12.43 33.20
N ALA A 61 -2.76 -11.12 33.34
CA ALA A 61 -3.37 -10.33 34.41
C ALA A 61 -4.90 -10.37 34.38
N VAL A 62 -5.53 -10.29 33.20
CA VAL A 62 -6.98 -10.41 33.03
C VAL A 62 -7.48 -11.80 33.45
N VAL A 63 -6.75 -12.87 33.13
CA VAL A 63 -7.10 -14.24 33.56
C VAL A 63 -7.05 -14.36 35.08
N PHE A 64 -5.99 -13.87 35.73
CA PHE A 64 -5.89 -13.88 37.19
C PHE A 64 -6.96 -13.00 37.85
N LEU A 65 -7.30 -11.86 37.24
CA LEU A 65 -8.39 -11.00 37.71
C LEU A 65 -9.74 -11.73 37.64
N ALA A 66 -9.97 -12.53 36.61
CA ALA A 66 -11.17 -13.36 36.49
C ALA A 66 -11.23 -14.44 37.60
N PHE A 67 -10.12 -15.12 37.89
CA PHE A 67 -10.07 -16.07 39.01
C PHE A 67 -10.28 -15.38 40.37
N LEU A 68 -9.69 -14.20 40.57
CA LEU A 68 -9.91 -13.41 41.78
C LEU A 68 -11.39 -13.05 41.93
N ALA A 69 -12.07 -12.64 40.85
CA ALA A 69 -13.49 -12.32 40.88
C ALA A 69 -14.33 -13.55 41.30
N VAL A 70 -14.05 -14.74 40.76
CA VAL A 70 -14.73 -15.98 41.16
C VAL A 70 -14.48 -16.30 42.64
N ALA A 71 -13.24 -16.17 43.11
CA ALA A 71 -12.90 -16.40 44.52
C ALA A 71 -13.60 -15.41 45.46
N LEU A 72 -13.71 -14.13 45.08
CA LEU A 72 -14.43 -13.11 45.85
C LEU A 72 -15.94 -13.38 45.87
N ILE A 73 -16.53 -13.82 44.76
CA ILE A 73 -17.94 -14.22 44.71
C ILE A 73 -18.17 -15.41 45.66
N ALA A 74 -17.32 -16.43 45.60
CA ALA A 74 -17.41 -17.59 46.49
C ALA A 74 -17.25 -17.19 47.96
N ALA A 75 -16.28 -16.32 48.27
CA ALA A 75 -16.06 -15.80 49.62
C ALA A 75 -17.25 -14.97 50.13
N ALA A 76 -17.87 -14.15 49.27
CA ALA A 76 -19.07 -13.40 49.62
C ALA A 76 -20.26 -14.33 49.92
N ILE A 77 -20.47 -15.37 49.11
CA ILE A 77 -21.53 -16.36 49.33
C ILE A 77 -21.28 -17.12 50.63
N LEU A 78 -20.07 -17.64 50.86
CA LEU A 78 -19.73 -18.37 52.07
C LEU A 78 -19.80 -17.50 53.32
N GLY A 79 -19.34 -16.25 53.24
CA GLY A 79 -19.43 -15.28 54.33
C GLY A 79 -20.89 -14.99 54.70
N LEU A 80 -21.74 -14.77 53.70
CA LEU A 80 -23.18 -14.52 53.93
C LEU A 80 -23.91 -15.79 54.39
N ALA A 81 -23.47 -16.98 53.97
CA ALA A 81 -23.99 -18.26 54.42
C ALA A 81 -23.74 -18.56 55.90
N THR A 82 -22.91 -17.76 56.59
CA THR A 82 -22.74 -17.88 58.06
C THR A 82 -23.94 -17.36 58.85
N ILE A 83 -24.77 -16.51 58.24
CA ILE A 83 -25.93 -15.88 58.88
C ILE A 83 -27.29 -16.27 58.26
N MET A 84 -27.29 -16.95 57.10
CA MET A 84 -28.49 -17.44 56.41
C MET A 84 -28.19 -18.70 55.60
N ASP A 85 -29.21 -19.39 55.09
CA ASP A 85 -29.02 -20.57 54.24
C ASP A 85 -28.17 -20.26 52.98
N GLY A 86 -27.26 -21.17 52.65
CA GLY A 86 -26.31 -20.99 51.53
C GLY A 86 -26.98 -20.78 50.17
N TRP A 87 -28.13 -21.40 49.92
CA TRP A 87 -28.88 -21.21 48.67
C TRP A 87 -29.44 -19.79 48.54
N LEU A 88 -29.90 -19.21 49.66
CA LEU A 88 -30.42 -17.85 49.71
C LEU A 88 -29.29 -16.83 49.57
N ALA A 89 -28.16 -17.08 50.25
CA ALA A 89 -26.95 -16.27 50.12
C ALA A 89 -26.46 -16.19 48.66
N ALA A 90 -26.43 -17.33 47.95
CA ALA A 90 -26.05 -17.38 46.54
C ALA A 90 -27.00 -16.56 45.65
N LEU A 91 -28.32 -16.65 45.85
CA LEU A 91 -29.30 -15.86 45.10
C LEU A 91 -29.17 -14.37 45.37
N LEU A 92 -28.88 -13.97 46.60
CA LEU A 92 -28.73 -12.56 46.98
C LEU A 92 -27.50 -11.94 46.31
N VAL A 93 -26.35 -12.63 46.38
CA VAL A 93 -25.11 -12.20 45.70
C VAL A 93 -25.35 -12.12 44.19
N ALA A 94 -25.99 -13.14 43.59
CA ALA A 94 -26.33 -13.13 42.17
C ALA A 94 -27.25 -11.94 41.79
N GLY A 95 -28.24 -11.62 42.62
CA GLY A 95 -29.12 -10.47 42.44
C GLY A 95 -28.37 -9.14 42.43
N VAL A 96 -27.40 -8.96 43.33
CA VAL A 96 -26.53 -7.76 43.35
C VAL A 96 -25.72 -7.65 42.07
N PHE A 97 -25.10 -8.74 41.60
CA PHE A 97 -24.36 -8.73 40.34
C PHE A 97 -25.27 -8.45 39.13
N LEU A 98 -26.49 -8.96 39.12
CA LEU A 98 -27.46 -8.69 38.07
C LEU A 98 -27.80 -7.20 37.96
N ILE A 99 -27.98 -6.51 39.10
CA ILE A 99 -28.21 -5.06 39.14
C ILE A 99 -26.99 -4.31 38.58
N ILE A 100 -25.78 -4.67 39.01
CA ILE A 100 -24.55 -4.05 38.50
C ILE A 100 -24.42 -4.25 36.99
N ILE A 101 -24.66 -5.46 36.49
CA ILE A 101 -24.64 -5.78 35.05
C ILE A 101 -25.67 -4.93 34.31
N ALA A 102 -26.90 -4.82 34.82
CA ALA A 102 -27.96 -4.03 34.19
C ALA A 102 -27.57 -2.56 34.06
N ILE A 103 -27.06 -1.94 35.14
CA ILE A 103 -26.59 -0.54 35.12
C ILE A 103 -25.45 -0.36 34.13
N THR A 104 -24.44 -1.22 34.20
CA THR A 104 -23.24 -1.11 33.37
C THR A 104 -23.55 -1.35 31.89
N ALA A 105 -24.42 -2.31 31.58
CA ALA A 105 -24.92 -2.57 30.24
C ALA A 105 -25.70 -1.36 29.69
N LEU A 106 -26.56 -0.74 30.51
CA LEU A 106 -27.35 0.41 30.10
C LEU A 106 -26.47 1.64 29.80
N ILE A 107 -25.44 1.88 30.62
CA ILE A 107 -24.42 2.90 30.37
C ILE A 107 -23.62 2.56 29.11
N GLY A 108 -23.19 1.31 28.96
CA GLY A 108 -22.43 0.82 27.82
C GLY A 108 -23.18 1.01 26.50
N VAL A 109 -24.45 0.61 26.45
CA VAL A 109 -25.32 0.80 25.29
C VAL A 109 -25.56 2.28 25.00
N SER A 110 -25.78 3.10 26.03
CA SER A 110 -25.95 4.56 25.85
C SER A 110 -24.71 5.21 25.25
N ARG A 111 -23.51 4.86 25.74
CA ARG A 111 -22.24 5.38 25.22
C ARG A 111 -21.92 4.83 23.83
N PHE A 112 -22.19 3.56 23.59
CA PHE A 112 -22.00 2.93 22.27
C PHE A 112 -22.91 3.58 21.21
N LYS A 113 -24.17 3.87 21.55
CA LYS A 113 -25.09 4.61 20.67
C LYS A 113 -24.61 6.02 20.37
N LYS A 114 -24.02 6.72 21.33
CA LYS A 114 -23.43 8.06 21.12
C LYS A 114 -22.13 8.04 20.31
N ALA A 115 -21.41 6.92 20.31
CA ALA A 115 -20.20 6.72 19.51
C ALA A 115 -20.50 6.30 18.07
N LEU A 116 -21.77 6.04 17.72
CA LEU A 116 -22.23 5.83 16.35
C LEU A 116 -22.62 7.19 15.73
N PRO A 117 -22.14 7.54 14.53
CA PRO A 117 -21.71 6.64 13.46
C PRO A 117 -20.22 6.28 13.53
N LEU A 118 -19.92 5.02 13.89
CA LEU A 118 -18.59 4.40 13.77
C LEU A 118 -18.18 4.24 12.30
N LEU A 119 -19.11 4.48 11.38
CA LEU A 119 -18.84 4.67 9.97
C LEU A 119 -18.48 6.13 9.77
N PRO A 120 -17.20 6.48 9.53
CA PRO A 120 -16.83 7.84 9.15
C PRO A 120 -17.43 8.12 7.78
N GLU A 121 -18.66 8.66 7.76
CA GLU A 121 -19.42 8.92 6.53
C GLU A 121 -18.62 9.83 5.59
N GLU A 122 -17.88 10.78 6.15
CA GLU A 122 -16.92 11.64 5.47
C GLU A 122 -15.78 10.86 4.78
N ALA A 123 -15.19 9.88 5.46
CA ALA A 123 -14.08 9.09 4.89
C ALA A 123 -14.58 8.11 3.82
N ILE A 124 -15.76 7.52 4.03
CA ILE A 124 -16.41 6.66 3.03
C ILE A 124 -16.87 7.50 1.82
N ARG A 125 -17.32 8.74 2.03
CA ARG A 125 -17.62 9.70 0.96
C ARG A 125 -16.35 10.08 0.19
N GLY A 126 -15.25 10.37 0.88
CA GLY A 126 -13.94 10.65 0.28
C GLY A 126 -13.44 9.52 -0.60
N ILE A 127 -13.51 8.27 -0.11
CA ILE A 127 -13.12 7.08 -0.90
C ILE A 127 -14.01 6.92 -2.15
N ARG A 128 -15.32 7.11 -2.02
CA ARG A 128 -16.26 7.02 -3.16
C ARG A 128 -16.04 8.14 -4.17
N TYR A 129 -15.73 9.35 -3.69
CA TYR A 129 -15.35 10.48 -4.53
C TYR A 129 -14.06 10.19 -5.29
N ASP A 130 -13.02 9.71 -4.61
CA ASP A 130 -11.73 9.38 -5.22
C ASP A 130 -11.88 8.29 -6.28
N ILE A 131 -12.70 7.25 -6.02
CA ILE A 131 -13.00 6.21 -7.01
C ILE A 131 -13.80 6.77 -8.19
N GLY A 132 -14.77 7.65 -7.94
CA GLY A 132 -15.56 8.32 -8.97
C GLY A 132 -14.70 9.17 -9.90
N VAL A 133 -13.79 9.97 -9.33
CA VAL A 133 -12.84 10.79 -10.09
C VAL A 133 -11.84 9.93 -10.87
N LEU A 134 -11.36 8.82 -10.29
CA LEU A 134 -10.48 7.88 -11.00
C LEU A 134 -11.18 7.18 -12.17
N ARG A 135 -12.49 6.93 -12.06
CA ARG A 135 -13.28 6.24 -13.08
C ARG A 135 -13.80 7.17 -14.18
N GLU A 136 -14.26 8.36 -13.80
CA GLU A 136 -15.03 9.25 -14.68
C GLU A 136 -14.32 10.59 -14.95
N GLY A 137 -13.24 10.90 -14.23
CA GLY A 137 -12.43 12.10 -14.47
C GLY A 137 -13.21 13.39 -14.24
N ARG A 138 -13.08 14.36 -15.14
CA ARG A 138 -13.69 15.70 -15.00
C ARG A 138 -15.22 15.73 -15.18
N SER A 139 -15.83 14.65 -15.67
CA SER A 139 -17.30 14.56 -15.78
C SER A 139 -17.95 13.99 -14.51
N PHE A 140 -17.16 13.62 -13.50
CA PHE A 140 -17.69 13.15 -12.23
C PHE A 140 -18.37 14.29 -11.47
N ASP A 141 -19.68 14.18 -11.27
CA ASP A 141 -20.46 15.14 -10.52
C ASP A 141 -20.56 14.73 -9.03
N PRO A 142 -19.89 15.45 -8.11
CA PRO A 142 -19.91 15.14 -6.68
C PRO A 142 -21.31 15.24 -6.06
N ALA A 143 -22.25 15.97 -6.66
CA ALA A 143 -23.61 16.13 -6.15
C ALA A 143 -24.42 14.81 -6.16
N THR A 144 -23.98 13.84 -6.96
CA THR A 144 -24.61 12.51 -7.04
C THR A 144 -24.41 11.67 -5.77
N LEU A 145 -23.41 11.98 -4.94
CA LEU A 145 -23.09 11.24 -3.72
C LEU A 145 -23.95 11.66 -2.50
N ASP A 146 -24.62 12.82 -2.56
CA ASP A 146 -25.31 13.43 -1.42
C ASP A 146 -26.85 13.33 -1.50
N VAL A 147 -27.40 12.54 -2.43
CA VAL A 147 -28.85 12.32 -2.51
C VAL A 147 -29.30 11.36 -1.38
N LYS A 148 -29.48 11.90 -0.17
CA LYS A 148 -30.17 11.25 0.94
C LYS A 148 -31.15 12.23 1.60
N LYS A 149 -32.42 11.82 1.61
CA LYS A 149 -33.63 12.54 2.08
C LYS A 149 -33.40 13.44 3.31
N PRO A 150 -33.96 14.67 3.33
CA PRO A 150 -33.87 15.56 4.48
C PRO A 150 -34.61 14.95 5.67
N LYS A 151 -33.91 14.80 6.80
CA LYS A 151 -34.52 14.61 8.11
C LYS A 151 -33.89 15.60 9.08
N GLU A 152 -34.78 16.27 9.77
CA GLU A 152 -34.63 17.52 10.52
C GLU A 152 -33.65 17.43 11.70
N GLU A 153 -32.91 18.52 11.90
CA GLU A 153 -32.10 18.81 13.07
C GLU A 153 -32.96 19.12 14.31
N LYS A 154 -32.48 18.71 15.49
CA LYS A 154 -32.79 19.38 16.77
C LYS A 154 -31.54 19.49 17.65
N PRO A 155 -31.43 20.53 18.50
CA PRO A 155 -30.15 21.04 18.99
C PRO A 155 -29.73 20.56 20.39
N LYS A 156 -28.40 20.61 20.57
CA LYS A 156 -27.52 20.79 21.75
C LYS A 156 -27.97 20.45 23.18
N ASP A 157 -27.03 19.89 23.95
CA ASP A 157 -26.68 20.35 25.31
C ASP A 157 -25.16 20.16 25.58
N GLU A 158 -24.57 21.15 26.23
CA GLU A 158 -23.14 21.33 26.59
C GLU A 158 -22.82 20.84 28.03
N ALA A 159 -21.54 20.97 28.46
CA ALA A 159 -20.90 20.74 29.77
C ALA A 159 -20.34 19.31 30.04
N ASP A 160 -19.12 19.04 30.54
CA ASP A 160 -18.05 19.85 31.14
C ASP A 160 -16.67 19.12 31.13
N ASP A 161 -15.62 19.94 31.22
CA ASP A 161 -14.31 19.81 31.89
C ASP A 161 -13.11 18.95 31.42
N ALA A 162 -11.96 19.62 31.58
CA ALA A 162 -10.67 19.40 30.95
C ALA A 162 -9.64 18.62 31.81
N LYS A 163 -8.71 17.94 31.12
CA LYS A 163 -7.34 17.68 31.58
C LYS A 163 -6.35 17.92 30.43
N PRO A 164 -5.20 18.60 30.63
CA PRO A 164 -4.27 18.93 29.55
C PRO A 164 -3.54 17.67 29.06
N LYS A 165 -3.60 17.40 27.75
CA LYS A 165 -2.75 16.45 27.04
C LYS A 165 -2.05 17.19 25.91
N GLU A 166 -0.78 16.86 25.70
CA GLU A 166 0.16 17.44 24.75
C GLU A 166 -0.46 17.76 23.37
N PRO A 167 -0.04 18.84 22.69
CA PRO A 167 -0.68 19.30 21.46
C PRO A 167 -0.49 18.28 20.33
N THR A 168 -1.52 17.46 20.11
CA THR A 168 -1.73 16.79 18.83
C THR A 168 -1.96 17.86 17.75
N PRO A 169 -1.35 17.73 16.56
CA PRO A 169 -1.51 18.71 15.49
C PRO A 169 -2.99 18.99 15.22
N SER A 170 -3.38 20.26 15.28
CA SER A 170 -4.79 20.67 15.17
C SER A 170 -5.37 20.25 13.81
N TYR A 171 -6.63 19.81 13.80
CA TYR A 171 -7.35 19.38 12.59
C TYR A 171 -7.28 20.41 11.44
N GLY A 172 -7.23 21.70 11.78
CA GLY A 172 -7.02 22.78 10.82
C GLY A 172 -5.64 22.77 10.13
N GLU A 173 -4.59 22.33 10.82
CA GLU A 173 -3.24 22.18 10.26
C GLU A 173 -3.13 20.95 9.36
N LEU A 174 -3.82 19.86 9.71
CA LEU A 174 -3.90 18.66 8.89
C LEU A 174 -4.58 18.94 7.54
N ARG A 175 -5.62 19.78 7.53
CA ARG A 175 -6.35 20.19 6.31
C ARG A 175 -5.53 21.10 5.41
N ARG A 176 -4.69 21.99 5.96
CA ARG A 176 -3.75 22.80 5.14
C ARG A 176 -2.62 21.95 4.53
N ARG A 177 -2.12 20.98 5.28
CA ARG A 177 -1.10 20.02 4.78
C ARG A 177 -1.63 19.06 3.72
N SER A 178 -2.93 18.76 3.70
CA SER A 178 -3.50 17.91 2.64
C SER A 178 -3.73 18.69 1.34
N GLY A 179 -4.11 19.97 1.41
CA GLY A 179 -4.20 20.84 0.23
C GLY A 179 -2.86 20.95 -0.51
N THR A 180 -1.79 21.29 0.22
CA THR A 180 -0.44 21.42 -0.34
C THR A 180 0.05 20.13 -1.02
N ARG A 181 -0.33 18.97 -0.47
CA ARG A 181 0.02 17.66 -1.05
C ARG A 181 -0.76 17.36 -2.33
N ARG A 182 -2.00 17.82 -2.44
CA ARG A 182 -2.84 17.61 -3.63
C ARG A 182 -2.35 18.45 -4.80
N ASP A 183 -1.94 19.69 -4.53
CA ASP A 183 -1.39 20.58 -5.55
C ASP A 183 -0.07 20.02 -6.12
N HIS A 184 0.81 19.54 -5.24
CA HIS A 184 2.06 18.89 -5.65
C HIS A 184 1.84 17.58 -6.42
N LEU A 185 0.77 16.83 -6.12
CA LEU A 185 0.41 15.62 -6.88
C LEU A 185 -0.20 15.95 -8.24
N ALA A 186 -0.93 17.07 -8.36
CA ALA A 186 -1.44 17.56 -9.64
C ALA A 186 -0.30 18.00 -10.57
N ASP A 187 0.70 18.72 -10.05
CA ASP A 187 1.89 19.12 -10.82
C ASP A 187 2.69 17.90 -11.30
N LEU A 188 2.92 16.91 -10.42
CA LEU A 188 3.59 15.65 -10.79
C LEU A 188 2.81 14.87 -11.85
N ARG A 189 1.47 14.87 -11.79
CA ARG A 189 0.62 14.22 -12.80
C ARG A 189 0.75 14.93 -14.15
N ASP A 190 0.78 16.26 -14.16
CA ASP A 190 0.84 17.06 -15.38
C ASP A 190 2.23 17.07 -16.03
N ASP A 191 3.29 16.90 -15.23
CA ASP A 191 4.64 16.59 -15.70
C ASP A 191 4.74 15.16 -16.27
N LEU A 192 4.16 14.16 -15.59
CA LEU A 192 4.09 12.79 -16.09
C LEU A 192 3.27 12.67 -17.37
N GLY A 193 2.20 13.46 -17.51
CA GLY A 193 1.39 13.52 -18.72
C GLY A 193 2.15 14.05 -19.94
N ARG A 194 3.15 14.91 -19.72
CA ARG A 194 4.06 15.41 -20.77
C ARG A 194 5.18 14.43 -21.12
N GLU A 195 5.63 13.62 -20.16
CA GLU A 195 6.69 12.63 -20.38
C GLU A 195 6.20 11.26 -20.88
N LEU A 196 4.93 10.91 -20.64
CA LEU A 196 4.32 9.63 -21.00
C LEU A 196 3.67 9.61 -22.39
N ASP A 197 4.21 10.35 -23.36
CA ASP A 197 3.92 10.11 -24.77
C ASP A 197 4.64 8.83 -25.27
N PHE A 198 4.41 7.73 -24.54
CA PHE A 198 4.97 6.40 -24.79
C PHE A 198 4.56 5.89 -26.16
N LYS A 199 3.41 6.32 -26.66
CA LYS A 199 2.86 5.93 -27.96
C LYS A 199 3.67 6.51 -29.11
N SER A 200 4.09 7.79 -29.03
CA SER A 200 4.94 8.39 -30.07
C SER A 200 6.33 7.77 -30.05
N ARG A 201 6.93 7.59 -28.86
CA ARG A 201 8.25 6.95 -28.70
C ARG A 201 8.28 5.48 -29.12
N TRP A 202 7.24 4.72 -28.80
CA TRP A 202 7.11 3.31 -29.19
C TRP A 202 6.95 3.16 -30.70
N ASN A 203 6.14 4.01 -31.32
CA ASN A 203 5.98 4.03 -32.77
C ASN A 203 7.29 4.42 -33.46
N GLN A 204 8.03 5.39 -32.92
CA GLN A 204 9.33 5.82 -33.44
C GLN A 204 10.37 4.69 -33.31
N ALA A 205 10.45 4.02 -32.15
CA ALA A 205 11.33 2.87 -31.93
C ALA A 205 11.00 1.69 -32.87
N LYS A 206 9.70 1.41 -33.08
CA LYS A 206 9.26 0.36 -34.01
C LYS A 206 9.65 0.68 -35.46
N THR A 207 9.55 1.95 -35.87
CA THR A 207 9.98 2.37 -37.22
C THR A 207 11.49 2.25 -37.39
N SER A 208 12.29 2.72 -36.42
CA SER A 208 13.75 2.63 -36.47
C SER A 208 14.25 1.17 -36.46
N ALA A 209 13.60 0.29 -35.70
CA ALA A 209 13.90 -1.13 -35.68
C ALA A 209 13.59 -1.79 -37.04
N LYS A 210 12.46 -1.45 -37.68
CA LYS A 210 12.10 -1.99 -39.00
C LYS A 210 13.06 -1.52 -40.09
N THR A 211 13.51 -0.27 -40.05
CA THR A 211 14.51 0.26 -41.00
C THR A 211 15.88 -0.38 -40.80
N GLY A 212 16.30 -0.60 -39.54
CA GLY A 212 17.54 -1.30 -39.23
C GLY A 212 17.53 -2.76 -39.70
N ALA A 213 16.42 -3.47 -39.49
CA ALA A 213 16.24 -4.84 -39.96
C ALA A 213 16.30 -4.96 -41.49
N ASN A 214 15.67 -4.02 -42.22
CA ASN A 214 15.72 -4.02 -43.70
C ASN A 214 17.13 -3.76 -44.23
N ARG A 215 17.87 -2.82 -43.63
CA ARG A 215 19.27 -2.55 -44.03
C ARG A 215 20.17 -3.75 -43.78
N LEU A 216 20.00 -4.44 -42.66
CA LEU A 216 20.74 -5.66 -42.34
C LEU A 216 20.38 -6.80 -43.31
N ALA A 217 19.10 -6.92 -43.70
CA ALA A 217 18.65 -7.91 -44.67
C ALA A 217 19.20 -7.62 -46.09
N GLU A 218 19.26 -6.36 -46.50
CA GLU A 218 19.88 -5.96 -47.78
C GLU A 218 21.39 -6.20 -47.77
N GLN A 219 22.06 -5.85 -46.67
CA GLN A 219 23.51 -6.06 -46.50
C GLN A 219 23.86 -7.56 -46.50
N ALA A 220 23.03 -8.41 -45.90
CA ALA A 220 23.22 -9.86 -45.93
C ALA A 220 23.04 -10.46 -47.34
N ARG A 221 22.16 -9.89 -48.17
CA ARG A 221 21.96 -10.32 -49.56
C ARG A 221 23.10 -9.94 -50.48
N SER A 222 23.83 -8.87 -50.18
CA SER A 222 25.01 -8.46 -50.95
C SER A 222 26.28 -9.29 -50.67
N VAL A 223 26.27 -10.21 -49.70
CA VAL A 223 27.46 -10.92 -49.22
C VAL A 223 27.51 -12.41 -49.64
N VAL A 224 26.50 -12.95 -50.32
CA VAL A 224 26.45 -14.39 -50.70
C VAL A 224 26.62 -14.61 -52.21
N PRO A 225 27.75 -15.19 -52.70
CA PRO A 225 27.90 -15.62 -54.09
C PRO A 225 27.26 -17.01 -54.35
N PRO A 226 26.96 -17.38 -55.62
CA PRO A 226 26.28 -18.63 -55.95
C PRO A 226 27.18 -19.87 -55.75
N ARG A 227 26.62 -20.94 -55.18
CA ARG A 227 27.31 -22.22 -54.88
C ARG A 227 27.28 -23.18 -56.08
N THR A 228 28.44 -23.70 -56.46
CA THR A 228 28.61 -24.91 -57.31
C THR A 228 28.68 -26.17 -56.43
N PRO A 229 28.10 -27.32 -56.82
CA PRO A 229 28.02 -28.49 -55.96
C PRO A 229 29.23 -29.43 -56.13
N ALA A 230 29.80 -29.89 -55.02
CA ALA A 230 30.70 -31.05 -54.98
C ALA A 230 30.34 -31.95 -53.78
N ALA A 231 30.30 -33.25 -54.04
CA ALA A 231 29.82 -34.31 -53.15
C ALA A 231 30.94 -34.86 -52.20
N PRO A 232 30.74 -35.97 -51.46
CA PRO A 232 30.39 -35.96 -50.05
C PRO A 232 31.49 -36.58 -49.15
N ARG A 233 31.65 -36.07 -47.91
CA ARG A 233 32.35 -36.78 -46.83
C ARG A 233 31.66 -36.54 -45.48
N GLU A 234 31.27 -37.65 -44.86
CA GLU A 234 30.82 -37.85 -43.47
C GLU A 234 32.04 -37.66 -42.52
N HIS A 235 32.00 -37.22 -41.25
CA HIS A 235 31.16 -37.51 -40.09
C HIS A 235 31.43 -36.45 -38.97
N PRO A 236 30.73 -36.46 -37.81
CA PRO A 236 30.14 -35.27 -37.20
C PRO A 236 30.82 -34.80 -35.90
N HIS A 237 30.79 -33.49 -35.62
CA HIS A 237 30.67 -32.94 -34.26
C HIS A 237 30.10 -31.51 -34.34
N ASN A 238 28.77 -31.41 -34.25
CA ASN A 238 28.04 -30.15 -34.15
C ASN A 238 27.67 -29.88 -32.69
N VAL A 239 28.42 -29.01 -32.02
CA VAL A 239 27.90 -28.36 -30.80
C VAL A 239 27.33 -27.01 -31.21
N THR A 240 26.12 -27.05 -31.76
CA THR A 240 25.36 -25.86 -32.16
C THR A 240 24.82 -25.14 -30.92
N LEU A 241 25.09 -23.84 -30.79
CA LEU A 241 24.56 -22.98 -29.70
C LEU A 241 23.04 -23.05 -29.53
N ALA A 242 22.31 -23.50 -30.55
CA ALA A 242 20.86 -23.72 -30.54
C ALA A 242 20.39 -24.83 -29.59
N ASP A 243 21.24 -25.80 -29.22
CA ASP A 243 20.87 -26.86 -28.26
C ASP A 243 20.99 -26.43 -26.80
N ARG A 244 21.66 -25.31 -26.51
CA ARG A 244 21.83 -24.81 -25.13
C ARG A 244 20.63 -24.02 -24.61
N TRP A 245 19.73 -23.60 -25.50
CA TRP A 245 18.58 -22.75 -25.16
C TRP A 245 17.26 -23.53 -25.07
N LYS A 246 17.25 -24.83 -25.36
CA LYS A 246 16.09 -25.72 -25.21
C LYS A 246 15.55 -25.90 -23.77
N PRO A 247 16.32 -25.79 -22.67
CA PRO A 247 15.73 -25.90 -21.33
C PRO A 247 15.05 -24.61 -20.82
N LEU A 248 15.17 -23.47 -21.52
CA LEU A 248 14.53 -22.20 -21.10
C LEU A 248 13.16 -21.94 -21.74
N SER A 249 12.76 -22.70 -22.76
CA SER A 249 11.39 -22.66 -23.32
C SER A 249 10.33 -23.23 -22.35
N VAL A 250 10.74 -23.97 -21.32
CA VAL A 250 9.86 -24.45 -20.24
C VAL A 250 9.39 -23.30 -19.33
N VAL A 251 10.11 -22.17 -19.29
CA VAL A 251 9.69 -20.98 -18.50
C VAL A 251 8.67 -20.12 -19.26
N ALA A 252 8.74 -20.09 -20.60
CA ALA A 252 7.79 -19.34 -21.42
C ALA A 252 6.38 -19.98 -21.45
N GLY A 253 6.28 -21.31 -21.29
CA GLY A 253 4.99 -22.02 -21.16
C GLY A 253 4.34 -21.90 -19.78
N SER A 254 5.08 -21.50 -18.75
CA SER A 254 4.59 -21.41 -17.36
C SER A 254 3.71 -20.17 -17.11
N VAL A 255 3.99 -19.06 -17.79
CA VAL A 255 3.26 -17.80 -17.58
C VAL A 255 1.84 -17.85 -18.17
N THR A 256 1.65 -18.50 -19.32
CA THR A 256 0.31 -18.68 -19.92
C THR A 256 -0.57 -19.63 -19.12
N ALA A 257 0.00 -20.68 -18.50
CA ALA A 257 -0.75 -21.60 -17.66
C ALA A 257 -1.29 -20.95 -16.37
N ILE A 258 -0.50 -20.07 -15.73
CA ILE A 258 -0.91 -19.33 -14.53
C ILE A 258 -2.06 -18.36 -14.85
N ILE A 259 -2.02 -17.68 -16.01
CA ILE A 259 -3.07 -16.75 -16.44
C ILE A 259 -4.40 -17.48 -16.69
N VAL A 260 -4.36 -18.66 -17.30
CA VAL A 260 -5.57 -19.47 -17.55
C VAL A 260 -6.15 -20.04 -16.24
N MET A 261 -5.31 -20.45 -15.30
CA MET A 261 -5.74 -21.01 -14.01
C MET A 261 -6.36 -19.95 -13.08
N VAL A 262 -5.82 -18.73 -13.08
CA VAL A 262 -6.42 -17.58 -12.35
C VAL A 262 -7.77 -17.21 -12.94
N ARG A 263 -7.91 -17.18 -14.27
CA ARG A 263 -9.19 -16.88 -14.94
C ARG A 263 -10.28 -17.91 -14.62
N LYS A 264 -9.92 -19.20 -14.50
CA LYS A 264 -10.86 -20.29 -14.18
C LYS A 264 -11.29 -20.32 -12.70
N LEU A 265 -10.52 -19.71 -11.80
CA LEU A 265 -10.84 -19.64 -10.36
C LEU A 265 -11.81 -18.50 -10.03
N VAL A 266 -11.79 -17.42 -10.82
CA VAL A 266 -12.66 -16.24 -10.64
C VAL A 266 -14.01 -16.39 -11.34
N SER A 267 -14.18 -17.38 -12.22
CA SER A 267 -15.43 -17.64 -12.94
C SER A 267 -16.31 -18.74 -12.31
N ARG A 268 -16.23 -18.95 -10.99
CA ARG A 268 -17.19 -19.78 -10.25
C ARG A 268 -18.14 -18.90 -9.45
#